data_AF-A0A1H0Y3D3-F1
#
_entry.id   AF-A0A1H0Y3D3-F1
#
_cell.length_a   1.000
_cell.length_b   1.000
_cell.length_c   1.000
_cell.angle_alpha   90.00
_cell.angle_beta   90.00
_cell.angle_gamma   90.00
#
_symmetry.space_group_name_H-M   'P 1'
#
loop_
_entity.id
_entity.type
_entity.pdbx_description
1 polymer ?
#
loop_
_entity_poly.entity_id
_entity_poly.type
_entity_poly.pdbx_seq_one_letter_code
_entity_poly.pdbx_strand_id
1 'polypeptide(L)'
;MKLAMIGFGQAGGKVVDKFVEYDKRQGSGIVRAAVAVNSAKADLMGLEHIPQDQRVLIGQSRVKGHGVGADNELGAEIAEEDIDEVQGAIDSIPVHEVDAFLVVSGLGGGTGSGGAPVLAKHLKRIYTEPVYGLGILPGSDEGGIYTLNAARSFQTFVREVDNLMVFDNDAWRKTGESVQGGYDEINEEIVNRFGVLFGAGEVEQGGEVAESVVDSSEIINTLAGGGVSTVGYASESVESEGGSGGGLLSRLTGGEEDTNLDTAHTTNRITSLVRKAALGRLTLPCEIEGTERALLVMAGPPEHLNRKGIERGRKWIEEQTGSMEVRGGDYPIRGAGKVASVILLSGVTNVPRIKELQQVAIEAQDNIDEIREESNDNLQNLINDDEDELESLF
;
A
#
# COMPACT_ATOMS: atom_id res chain seq x y z
N MET A 1 13.79 -3.82 4.26
CA MET A 1 13.15 -4.57 3.17
C MET A 1 13.38 -3.86 1.85
N LYS A 2 14.16 -4.49 0.98
CA LYS A 2 14.45 -4.00 -0.37
C LYS A 2 13.33 -4.39 -1.32
N LEU A 3 12.77 -3.43 -2.03
CA LEU A 3 11.61 -3.64 -2.89
C LEU A 3 11.92 -3.31 -4.35
N ALA A 4 11.41 -4.14 -5.25
CA ALA A 4 11.14 -3.74 -6.62
C ALA A 4 9.72 -3.16 -6.68
N MET A 5 9.59 -1.84 -6.83
CA MET A 5 8.30 -1.16 -6.85
C MET A 5 7.82 -0.93 -8.30
N ILE A 6 6.59 -1.34 -8.60
CA ILE A 6 5.98 -1.11 -9.91
C ILE A 6 4.70 -0.31 -9.74
N GLY A 7 4.70 0.92 -10.22
CA GLY A 7 3.53 1.79 -10.22
C GLY A 7 2.71 1.55 -11.49
N PHE A 8 1.48 1.08 -11.35
CA PHE A 8 0.58 0.82 -12.48
C PHE A 8 -0.52 1.89 -12.58
N GLY A 9 -0.63 2.52 -13.75
CA GLY A 9 -1.51 3.66 -13.97
C GLY A 9 -1.02 4.95 -13.30
N GLN A 10 -1.82 6.02 -13.40
CA GLN A 10 -1.43 7.36 -12.93
C GLN A 10 -1.16 7.41 -11.42
N ALA A 11 -2.11 6.92 -10.61
CA ALA A 11 -1.99 6.93 -9.15
C ALA A 11 -0.81 6.08 -8.66
N GLY A 12 -0.68 4.86 -9.21
CA GLY A 12 0.44 3.97 -8.90
C GLY A 12 1.79 4.59 -9.25
N GLY A 13 1.91 5.17 -10.45
CA GLY A 13 3.11 5.89 -10.88
C GLY A 13 3.49 7.04 -9.94
N LYS A 14 2.53 7.91 -9.58
CA LYS A 14 2.77 9.03 -8.65
C LYS A 14 3.22 8.57 -7.27
N VAL A 15 2.60 7.52 -6.71
CA VAL A 15 3.00 6.99 -5.39
C VAL A 15 4.39 6.37 -5.42
N VAL A 16 4.74 5.61 -6.46
CA VAL A 16 6.10 5.05 -6.58
C VAL A 16 7.14 6.15 -6.81
N ASP A 17 6.80 7.18 -7.58
CA ASP A 17 7.67 8.36 -7.76
C ASP A 17 7.96 9.05 -6.43
N LYS A 18 6.93 9.16 -5.59
CA LYS A 18 7.02 9.70 -4.24
C LYS A 18 7.83 8.80 -3.28
N PHE A 19 7.74 7.48 -3.42
CA PHE A 19 8.62 6.54 -2.70
C PHE A 19 10.08 6.74 -3.07
N VAL A 20 10.40 6.93 -4.35
CA VAL A 20 11.77 7.20 -4.81
C VAL A 20 12.28 8.52 -4.22
N GLU A 21 11.45 9.57 -4.16
CA GLU A 21 11.78 10.83 -3.48
C GLU A 21 12.09 10.61 -1.99
N TYR A 22 11.18 9.93 -1.29
CA TYR A 22 11.30 9.65 0.13
C TYR A 22 12.56 8.85 0.45
N ASP A 23 12.83 7.80 -0.32
CA ASP A 23 13.98 6.92 -0.11
C ASP A 23 15.30 7.67 -0.31
N LYS A 24 15.38 8.54 -1.33
CA LYS A 24 16.53 9.44 -1.54
C LYS A 24 16.70 10.43 -0.39
N ARG A 25 15.60 10.97 0.14
CA ARG A 25 15.61 11.96 1.23
C ARG A 25 16.03 11.35 2.56
N GLN A 26 15.55 10.14 2.86
CA GLN A 26 15.82 9.45 4.13
C GLN A 26 17.09 8.58 4.08
N GLY A 27 17.57 8.22 2.88
CA GLY A 27 18.66 7.27 2.71
C GLY A 27 18.30 5.86 3.21
N SER A 28 17.03 5.48 3.11
CA SER A 28 16.51 4.23 3.70
C SER A 28 16.86 2.96 2.92
N GLY A 29 17.24 3.07 1.64
CA GLY A 29 17.61 1.94 0.79
C GLY A 29 16.45 1.00 0.45
N ILE A 30 15.19 1.43 0.62
CA ILE A 30 14.02 0.57 0.43
C ILE A 30 13.66 0.36 -1.04
N VAL A 31 13.93 1.34 -1.92
CA VAL A 31 13.57 1.25 -3.35
C VAL A 31 14.77 0.77 -4.14
N ARG A 32 14.91 -0.55 -4.27
CA ARG A 32 16.01 -1.14 -5.04
C ARG A 32 15.83 -0.95 -6.54
N ALA A 33 14.57 -0.94 -6.99
CA ALA A 33 14.17 -0.58 -8.33
C ALA A 33 12.76 0.02 -8.33
N ALA A 34 12.51 0.92 -9.29
CA ALA A 34 11.21 1.54 -9.51
C ALA A 34 10.89 1.53 -11.02
N VAL A 35 9.71 1.04 -11.37
CA VAL A 35 9.15 1.04 -12.73
C VAL A 35 7.78 1.70 -12.69
N ALA A 36 7.46 2.50 -13.70
CA ALA A 36 6.11 3.03 -13.89
C ALA A 36 5.53 2.51 -15.20
N VAL A 37 4.34 1.91 -15.15
CA VAL A 37 3.61 1.39 -16.30
C VAL A 37 2.32 2.16 -16.47
N ASN A 38 2.06 2.71 -17.65
CA ASN A 38 0.79 3.41 -17.92
C ASN A 38 0.45 3.35 -19.41
N SER A 39 -0.82 3.57 -19.76
CA SER A 39 -1.29 3.71 -21.14
C SER A 39 -1.49 5.16 -21.58
N ALA A 40 -1.33 6.11 -20.65
CA ALA A 40 -1.31 7.54 -20.90
C ALA A 40 0.13 8.08 -20.88
N LYS A 41 0.61 8.57 -22.03
CA LYS A 41 1.99 9.07 -22.18
C LYS A 41 2.25 10.33 -21.34
N ALA A 42 1.26 11.22 -21.26
CA ALA A 42 1.40 12.47 -20.50
C ALA A 42 1.66 12.22 -19.02
N ASP A 43 1.03 11.20 -18.43
CA ASP A 43 1.23 10.82 -17.04
C ASP A 43 2.67 10.36 -16.78
N LEU A 44 3.21 9.50 -17.66
CA LEU A 44 4.60 9.04 -17.54
C LEU A 44 5.58 10.21 -17.68
N MET A 45 5.31 11.16 -18.57
CA MET A 45 6.13 12.35 -18.72
C MET A 45 6.11 13.25 -17.48
N GLY A 46 5.02 13.22 -16.71
CA GLY A 46 4.84 14.00 -15.49
C GLY A 46 5.58 13.47 -14.26
N LEU A 47 6.15 12.26 -14.30
CA LEU A 47 6.95 11.70 -13.20
C LEU A 47 8.30 12.40 -13.10
N GLU A 48 8.79 12.64 -11.88
CA GLU A 48 9.99 13.45 -11.63
C GLU A 48 11.21 12.60 -11.23
N HIS A 49 11.00 11.48 -10.55
CA HIS A 49 12.06 10.74 -9.85
C HIS A 49 12.35 9.36 -10.42
N ILE A 50 11.37 8.70 -11.03
CA ILE A 50 11.52 7.41 -11.73
C ILE A 50 12.30 7.64 -13.04
N PRO A 51 13.39 6.89 -13.33
CA PRO A 51 14.18 7.04 -14.56
C PRO A 51 13.33 6.86 -15.83
N GLN A 52 13.63 7.61 -16.90
CA GLN A 52 12.83 7.59 -18.13
C GLN A 52 12.81 6.23 -18.82
N ASP A 53 13.92 5.49 -18.76
CA ASP A 53 14.07 4.12 -19.25
C ASP A 53 13.24 3.10 -18.46
N GLN A 54 12.83 3.44 -17.24
CA GLN A 54 11.94 2.62 -16.40
C GLN A 54 10.47 3.09 -16.46
N ARG A 55 10.10 3.90 -17.47
CA ARG A 55 8.72 4.34 -17.72
C ARG A 55 8.18 3.63 -18.95
N VAL A 56 7.36 2.61 -18.73
CA VAL A 56 6.81 1.75 -19.78
C VAL A 56 5.45 2.28 -20.21
N LEU A 57 5.34 2.64 -21.49
CA LEU A 57 4.07 2.95 -22.12
C LEU A 57 3.49 1.67 -22.70
N ILE A 58 2.25 1.33 -22.38
CA ILE A 58 1.52 0.18 -22.93
C ILE A 58 0.23 0.62 -23.66
N GLY A 59 -0.36 -0.26 -24.46
CA GLY A 59 -1.61 -0.04 -25.20
C GLY A 59 -1.46 0.90 -26.39
N GLN A 60 -0.25 1.12 -26.94
CA GLN A 60 -0.01 2.02 -28.07
C GLN A 60 -0.84 1.60 -29.30
N SER A 61 -1.03 0.30 -29.50
CA SER A 61 -1.84 -0.29 -30.56
C SER A 61 -3.32 0.12 -30.43
N ARG A 62 -3.84 0.15 -29.19
CA ARG A 62 -5.26 0.37 -28.85
C ARG A 62 -5.63 1.84 -28.59
N VAL A 63 -4.88 2.56 -27.75
CA VAL A 63 -5.25 3.90 -27.24
C VAL A 63 -4.29 5.03 -27.63
N LYS A 64 -3.22 4.72 -28.39
CA LYS A 64 -2.27 5.71 -28.93
C LYS A 64 -1.65 6.63 -27.86
N GLY A 65 -1.50 6.14 -26.62
CA GLY A 65 -0.90 6.89 -25.52
C GLY A 65 -1.82 7.89 -24.80
N HIS A 66 -3.14 7.80 -24.98
CA HIS A 66 -4.12 8.70 -24.34
C HIS A 66 -4.75 8.14 -23.06
N GLY A 67 -4.43 6.89 -22.69
CA GLY A 67 -5.09 6.21 -21.59
C GLY A 67 -6.35 5.45 -22.02
N VAL A 68 -6.77 4.49 -21.19
CA VAL A 68 -8.05 3.77 -21.33
C VAL A 68 -9.21 4.45 -20.57
N GLY A 69 -8.94 5.60 -19.92
CA GLY A 69 -9.91 6.25 -19.03
C GLY A 69 -10.27 5.36 -17.84
N ALA A 70 -11.57 5.19 -17.60
CA ALA A 70 -12.13 4.32 -16.56
C ALA A 70 -12.53 2.93 -17.09
N ASP A 71 -12.10 2.55 -18.29
CA ASP A 71 -12.34 1.21 -18.83
C ASP A 71 -11.32 0.21 -18.24
N ASN A 72 -11.73 -0.50 -17.19
CA ASN A 72 -10.91 -1.51 -16.52
C ASN A 72 -10.67 -2.74 -17.41
N GLU A 73 -11.70 -3.21 -18.13
CA GLU A 73 -11.59 -4.40 -18.97
C GLU A 73 -10.58 -4.17 -20.10
N LEU A 74 -10.66 -3.03 -20.79
CA LEU A 74 -9.64 -2.63 -21.76
C LEU A 74 -8.27 -2.46 -21.12
N GLY A 75 -8.20 -1.95 -19.89
CA GLY A 75 -6.97 -1.84 -19.10
C GLY A 75 -6.29 -3.18 -18.83
N ALA A 76 -7.07 -4.23 -18.57
CA ALA A 76 -6.57 -5.59 -18.40
C ALA A 76 -6.12 -6.18 -19.74
N GLU A 77 -6.91 -6.04 -20.81
CA GLU A 77 -6.55 -6.52 -22.15
C GLU A 77 -5.20 -5.97 -22.61
N ILE A 78 -4.97 -4.66 -22.51
CA ILE A 78 -3.69 -4.06 -22.93
C ILE A 78 -2.53 -4.51 -22.06
N ALA A 79 -2.76 -4.77 -20.77
CA ALA A 79 -1.72 -5.24 -19.87
C ALA A 79 -1.33 -6.69 -20.19
N GLU A 80 -2.28 -7.52 -20.65
CA GLU A 80 -2.03 -8.87 -21.14
C GLU A 80 -1.33 -8.87 -22.51
N GLU A 81 -1.80 -8.05 -23.45
CA GLU A 81 -1.22 -7.93 -24.80
C GLU A 81 0.23 -7.45 -24.76
N ASP A 82 0.53 -6.44 -23.93
CA ASP A 82 1.84 -5.79 -23.88
C ASP A 82 2.67 -6.19 -22.63
N ILE A 83 2.36 -7.34 -22.01
CA ILE A 83 3.06 -7.79 -20.79
C ILE A 83 4.57 -7.97 -20.99
N ASP A 84 4.98 -8.33 -22.21
CA ASP A 84 6.39 -8.50 -22.57
C ASP A 84 7.15 -7.15 -22.56
N GLU A 85 6.49 -6.03 -22.86
CA GLU A 85 7.12 -4.69 -22.75
C GLU A 85 7.39 -4.36 -21.28
N VAL A 86 6.46 -4.69 -20.39
CA VAL A 86 6.61 -4.52 -18.94
C VAL A 86 7.70 -5.44 -18.40
N GLN A 87 7.72 -6.70 -18.83
CA GLN A 87 8.74 -7.67 -18.45
C GLN A 87 10.13 -7.22 -18.88
N GLY A 88 10.28 -6.66 -20.09
CA GLY A 88 11.57 -6.15 -20.56
C GLY A 88 12.16 -5.05 -19.66
N ALA A 89 11.33 -4.19 -19.07
CA ALA A 89 11.80 -3.22 -18.08
C ALA A 89 12.17 -3.90 -16.75
N ILE A 90 11.40 -4.91 -16.33
CA ILE A 90 11.66 -5.67 -15.09
C ILE A 90 12.94 -6.51 -15.21
N ASP A 91 13.30 -7.01 -16.39
CA ASP A 91 14.53 -7.77 -16.62
C ASP A 91 15.81 -6.95 -16.35
N SER A 92 15.72 -5.62 -16.38
CA SER A 92 16.82 -4.73 -16.00
C SER A 92 17.05 -4.65 -14.48
N ILE A 93 16.10 -5.13 -13.69
CA ILE A 93 16.12 -5.07 -12.23
C ILE A 93 17.00 -6.21 -11.68
N PRO A 94 17.91 -5.94 -10.74
CA PRO A 94 18.65 -6.99 -10.04
C PRO A 94 17.73 -7.68 -9.02
N VAL A 95 16.85 -8.56 -9.49
CA VAL A 95 15.82 -9.22 -8.66
C VAL A 95 16.44 -10.02 -7.50
N HIS A 96 17.62 -10.59 -7.68
CA HIS A 96 18.34 -11.29 -6.61
C HIS A 96 18.76 -10.40 -5.41
N GLU A 97 18.61 -9.08 -5.52
CA GLU A 97 18.85 -8.12 -4.44
C GLU A 97 17.56 -7.56 -3.82
N VAL A 98 16.38 -8.01 -4.25
CA VAL A 98 15.09 -7.59 -3.69
C VAL A 98 14.50 -8.67 -2.79
N ASP A 99 13.86 -8.23 -1.71
CA ASP A 99 13.14 -9.12 -0.79
C ASP A 99 11.72 -9.42 -1.29
N ALA A 100 11.10 -8.50 -2.05
CA ALA A 100 9.78 -8.66 -2.63
C ALA A 100 9.51 -7.67 -3.78
N PHE A 101 8.47 -7.96 -4.55
CA PHE A 101 7.83 -7.02 -5.47
C PHE A 101 6.68 -6.29 -4.78
N LEU A 102 6.51 -5.01 -5.08
CA LEU A 102 5.37 -4.20 -4.64
C LEU A 102 4.69 -3.56 -5.86
N VAL A 103 3.51 -4.07 -6.22
CA VAL A 103 2.68 -3.52 -7.29
C VAL A 103 1.72 -2.49 -6.70
N VAL A 104 1.90 -1.22 -7.06
CA VAL A 104 1.13 -0.09 -6.53
C VAL A 104 0.13 0.39 -7.57
N SER A 105 -1.15 0.50 -7.21
CA SER A 105 -2.18 0.89 -8.17
C SER A 105 -3.41 1.55 -7.53
N GLY A 106 -4.01 2.48 -8.28
CA GLY A 106 -5.35 2.99 -8.00
C GLY A 106 -6.41 2.05 -8.54
N LEU A 107 -7.28 1.54 -7.66
CA LEU A 107 -8.24 0.49 -8.01
C LEU A 107 -9.47 1.03 -8.74
N GLY A 108 -9.76 2.34 -8.63
CA GLY A 108 -10.93 2.93 -9.29
C GLY A 108 -10.74 3.31 -10.77
N GLY A 109 -9.49 3.40 -11.26
CA GLY A 109 -9.20 3.81 -12.65
C GLY A 109 -9.48 2.71 -13.69
N GLY A 110 -8.97 2.88 -14.91
CA GLY A 110 -8.97 1.81 -15.92
C GLY A 110 -7.63 1.05 -15.98
N THR A 111 -6.54 1.73 -16.37
CA THR A 111 -5.22 1.08 -16.57
C THR A 111 -4.68 0.40 -15.33
N GLY A 112 -4.64 1.12 -14.19
CA GLY A 112 -4.16 0.54 -12.93
C GLY A 112 -5.06 -0.56 -12.40
N SER A 113 -6.38 -0.36 -12.52
CA SER A 113 -7.41 -1.25 -12.01
C SER A 113 -7.39 -2.62 -12.73
N GLY A 114 -7.28 -2.62 -14.06
CA GLY A 114 -7.21 -3.84 -14.86
C GLY A 114 -5.81 -4.44 -14.96
N GLY A 115 -4.77 -3.61 -15.07
CA GLY A 115 -3.41 -4.09 -15.33
C GLY A 115 -2.63 -4.55 -14.10
N ALA A 116 -2.89 -4.00 -12.91
CA ALA A 116 -2.15 -4.40 -11.70
C ALA A 116 -2.36 -5.87 -11.30
N PRO A 117 -3.59 -6.43 -11.33
CA PRO A 117 -3.80 -7.86 -11.08
C PRO A 117 -3.14 -8.75 -12.14
N VAL A 118 -3.17 -8.34 -13.41
CA VAL A 118 -2.51 -9.05 -14.53
C VAL A 118 -1.00 -9.13 -14.28
N LEU A 119 -0.37 -8.01 -13.93
CA LEU A 119 1.06 -7.97 -13.63
C LEU A 119 1.40 -8.79 -12.38
N ALA A 120 0.61 -8.71 -11.32
CA ALA A 120 0.85 -9.47 -10.09
C ALA A 120 0.84 -10.99 -10.36
N LYS A 121 -0.15 -11.46 -11.11
CA LYS A 121 -0.25 -12.84 -11.57
C LYS A 121 0.95 -13.27 -12.42
N HIS A 122 1.40 -12.39 -13.32
CA HIS A 122 2.56 -12.64 -14.16
C HIS A 122 3.86 -12.76 -13.34
N LEU A 123 4.09 -11.82 -12.42
CA LEU A 123 5.26 -11.84 -11.52
C LEU A 123 5.31 -13.13 -10.69
N LYS A 124 4.19 -13.53 -10.08
CA LYS A 124 4.13 -14.78 -9.27
C LYS A 124 4.37 -16.06 -10.06
N ARG A 125 4.22 -16.03 -11.39
CA ARG A 125 4.53 -17.18 -12.26
C ARG A 125 6.01 -17.31 -12.56
N ILE A 126 6.75 -16.20 -12.54
CA ILE A 126 8.14 -16.13 -13.00
C ILE A 126 9.12 -16.08 -11.82
N TYR A 127 8.77 -15.35 -10.77
CA TYR A 127 9.62 -15.09 -9.62
C TYR A 127 9.18 -15.87 -8.39
N THR A 128 10.13 -16.11 -7.48
CA THR A 128 9.90 -16.83 -6.22
C THR A 128 9.71 -15.89 -5.04
N GLU A 129 10.18 -14.66 -5.17
CA GLU A 129 10.05 -13.58 -4.21
C GLU A 129 8.56 -13.22 -4.04
N PRO A 130 8.10 -12.86 -2.82
CA PRO A 130 6.74 -12.44 -2.61
C PRO A 130 6.33 -11.26 -3.50
N VAL A 131 5.08 -11.27 -3.96
CA VAL A 131 4.48 -10.19 -4.74
C VAL A 131 3.34 -9.59 -3.93
N TYR A 132 3.55 -8.38 -3.44
CA TYR A 132 2.54 -7.64 -2.68
C TYR A 132 1.83 -6.61 -3.55
N GLY A 133 0.57 -6.33 -3.21
CA GLY A 133 -0.18 -5.22 -3.76
C GLY A 133 -0.27 -4.05 -2.77
N LEU A 134 -0.17 -2.82 -3.27
CA LEU A 134 -0.66 -1.62 -2.58
C LEU A 134 -1.82 -1.04 -3.39
N GLY A 135 -3.04 -1.39 -2.97
CA GLY A 135 -4.28 -0.97 -3.61
C GLY A 135 -4.84 0.31 -3.00
N ILE A 136 -5.05 1.33 -3.83
CA ILE A 136 -5.62 2.62 -3.42
C ILE A 136 -7.09 2.66 -3.82
N LEU A 137 -7.99 2.68 -2.85
CA LEU A 137 -9.44 2.78 -3.07
C LEU A 137 -9.83 4.23 -3.42
N PRO A 138 -10.83 4.43 -4.30
CA PRO A 138 -11.32 5.75 -4.65
C PRO A 138 -12.11 6.39 -3.51
N GLY A 139 -12.18 7.72 -3.51
CA GLY A 139 -13.13 8.46 -2.68
C GLY A 139 -14.58 8.20 -3.08
N SER A 140 -15.50 8.30 -2.11
CA SER A 140 -16.94 8.07 -2.32
C SER A 140 -17.61 9.07 -3.29
N ASP A 141 -17.01 10.24 -3.49
CA ASP A 141 -17.51 11.31 -4.36
C ASP A 141 -16.87 11.32 -5.76
N GLU A 142 -15.93 10.42 -6.04
CA GLU A 142 -15.30 10.33 -7.37
C GLU A 142 -16.30 9.83 -8.43
N GLY A 143 -17.34 9.09 -8.01
CA GLY A 143 -18.46 8.65 -8.84
C GLY A 143 -18.58 7.13 -8.95
N GLY A 144 -19.78 6.65 -9.31
CA GLY A 144 -20.13 5.22 -9.25
C GLY A 144 -19.26 4.31 -10.13
N ILE A 145 -18.78 4.79 -11.28
CA ILE A 145 -17.90 4.01 -12.16
C ILE A 145 -16.57 3.66 -11.48
N TYR A 146 -15.99 4.57 -10.70
CA TYR A 146 -14.73 4.33 -9.99
C TYR A 146 -14.92 3.34 -8.84
N THR A 147 -16.03 3.44 -8.10
CA THR A 147 -16.39 2.46 -7.06
C THR A 147 -16.59 1.07 -7.66
N LEU A 148 -17.27 0.97 -8.81
CA LEU A 148 -17.46 -0.31 -9.51
C LEU A 148 -16.13 -0.91 -9.99
N ASN A 149 -15.26 -0.10 -10.58
CA ASN A 149 -13.92 -0.54 -10.98
C ASN A 149 -13.10 -1.03 -9.79
N ALA A 150 -13.15 -0.30 -8.68
CA ALA A 150 -12.46 -0.69 -7.45
C ALA A 150 -13.00 -2.00 -6.91
N ALA A 151 -14.31 -2.20 -6.93
CA ALA A 151 -14.96 -3.43 -6.50
C ALA A 151 -14.50 -4.65 -7.32
N ARG A 152 -14.48 -4.53 -8.64
CA ARG A 152 -14.01 -5.58 -9.56
C ARG A 152 -12.50 -5.85 -9.41
N SER A 153 -11.69 -4.79 -9.45
CA SER A 153 -10.24 -4.90 -9.34
C SER A 153 -9.80 -5.47 -8.00
N PHE A 154 -10.41 -5.02 -6.90
CA PHE A 154 -10.10 -5.52 -5.56
C PHE A 154 -10.28 -7.05 -5.47
N GLN A 155 -11.38 -7.57 -6.02
CA GLN A 155 -11.68 -9.02 -6.01
C GLN A 155 -10.62 -9.85 -6.75
N THR A 156 -10.11 -9.34 -7.86
CA THR A 156 -9.07 -10.03 -8.63
C THR A 156 -7.72 -9.83 -7.96
N PHE A 157 -7.37 -8.59 -7.61
CA PHE A 157 -6.04 -8.24 -7.14
C PHE A 157 -5.68 -8.98 -5.86
N VAL A 158 -6.60 -9.05 -4.88
CA VAL A 158 -6.37 -9.75 -3.60
C VAL A 158 -6.07 -11.24 -3.78
N ARG A 159 -6.51 -11.86 -4.89
CA ARG A 159 -6.25 -13.28 -5.21
C ARG A 159 -4.92 -13.49 -5.93
N GLU A 160 -4.44 -12.47 -6.63
CA GLU A 160 -3.25 -12.53 -7.49
C GLU A 160 -1.98 -12.00 -6.80
N VAL A 161 -2.08 -11.50 -5.57
CA VAL A 161 -0.93 -11.12 -4.72
C VAL A 161 -0.79 -12.05 -3.53
N ASP A 162 0.39 -12.09 -2.91
CA ASP A 162 0.59 -12.78 -1.65
C ASP A 162 -0.06 -12.04 -0.48
N ASN A 163 -0.16 -10.71 -0.55
CA ASN A 163 -0.92 -9.89 0.39
C ASN A 163 -1.28 -8.54 -0.25
N LEU A 164 -2.49 -8.04 -0.01
CA LEU A 164 -2.94 -6.74 -0.49
C LEU A 164 -2.98 -5.74 0.67
N MET A 165 -1.99 -4.85 0.73
CA MET A 165 -2.04 -3.66 1.57
C MET A 165 -2.98 -2.65 0.94
N VAL A 166 -3.86 -2.06 1.74
CA VAL A 166 -4.90 -1.16 1.22
C VAL A 166 -4.80 0.22 1.84
N PHE A 167 -4.97 1.23 1.00
CA PHE A 167 -5.15 2.61 1.39
C PHE A 167 -6.49 3.13 0.84
N ASP A 168 -7.33 3.68 1.71
CA ASP A 168 -8.64 4.19 1.33
C ASP A 168 -8.62 5.71 1.22
N ASN A 169 -8.64 6.26 -0.01
CA ASN A 169 -8.62 7.71 -0.18
C ASN A 169 -9.76 8.38 0.58
N ASP A 170 -10.94 7.75 0.66
CA ASP A 170 -12.11 8.32 1.32
C ASP A 170 -11.84 8.68 2.80
N ALA A 171 -11.05 7.84 3.49
CA ALA A 171 -10.68 8.04 4.89
C ALA A 171 -9.66 9.18 5.10
N TRP A 172 -8.94 9.57 4.05
CA TRP A 172 -7.79 10.47 4.14
C TRP A 172 -8.01 11.83 3.49
N ARG A 173 -9.14 12.04 2.83
CA ARG A 173 -9.51 13.33 2.24
C ARG A 173 -9.60 14.44 3.29
N LYS A 174 -9.23 15.65 2.85
CA LYS A 174 -9.41 16.90 3.59
C LYS A 174 -10.39 17.79 2.86
N THR A 175 -11.40 18.26 3.58
CA THR A 175 -12.40 19.17 3.02
C THR A 175 -11.77 20.53 2.72
N GLY A 176 -11.98 21.05 1.51
CA GLY A 176 -11.59 22.41 1.13
C GLY A 176 -10.26 22.54 0.37
N GLU A 177 -9.60 21.43 0.05
CA GLU A 177 -8.38 21.42 -0.78
C GLU A 177 -8.70 21.20 -2.27
N SER A 178 -7.79 21.64 -3.13
CA SER A 178 -7.85 21.27 -4.55
C SER A 178 -7.63 19.76 -4.71
N VAL A 179 -8.25 19.14 -5.71
CA VAL A 179 -8.11 17.69 -5.98
C VAL A 179 -6.63 17.28 -6.08
N GLN A 180 -5.81 18.05 -6.81
CA GLN A 180 -4.39 17.75 -6.98
C GLN A 180 -3.61 17.88 -5.66
N GLY A 181 -3.80 18.97 -4.91
CA GLY A 181 -3.16 19.15 -3.60
C GLY A 181 -3.55 18.06 -2.59
N GLY A 182 -4.81 17.64 -2.59
CA GLY A 182 -5.28 16.56 -1.74
C GLY A 182 -4.60 15.22 -2.04
N TYR A 183 -4.38 14.89 -3.32
CA TYR A 183 -3.64 13.68 -3.70
C TYR A 183 -2.16 13.76 -3.33
N ASP A 184 -1.52 14.92 -3.44
CA ASP A 184 -0.11 15.07 -3.06
C ASP A 184 0.10 14.82 -1.56
N GLU A 185 -0.82 15.31 -0.71
CA GLU A 185 -0.81 15.02 0.72
C GLU A 185 -1.15 13.56 1.04
N ILE A 186 -2.12 12.96 0.34
CA ILE A 186 -2.43 11.53 0.48
C ILE A 186 -1.20 10.69 0.13
N ASN A 187 -0.48 11.02 -0.95
CA ASN A 187 0.72 10.32 -1.36
C ASN A 187 1.84 10.44 -0.30
N GLU A 188 2.00 11.61 0.33
CA GLU A 188 2.91 11.77 1.48
C GLU A 188 2.48 10.89 2.66
N GLU A 189 1.18 10.81 3.00
CA GLU A 189 0.69 9.97 4.08
C GLU A 189 0.91 8.47 3.79
N ILE A 190 0.71 8.02 2.55
CA ILE A 190 1.04 6.65 2.10
C ILE A 190 2.53 6.39 2.33
N VAL A 191 3.39 7.20 1.73
CA VAL A 191 4.84 6.96 1.72
C VAL A 191 5.45 7.08 3.12
N ASN A 192 4.96 7.97 3.98
CA ASN A 192 5.43 8.07 5.36
C ASN A 192 5.12 6.81 6.19
N ARG A 193 3.99 6.15 5.95
CA ARG A 193 3.59 4.91 6.66
C ARG A 193 4.40 3.72 6.20
N PHE A 194 4.34 3.46 4.90
CA PHE A 194 4.96 2.30 4.30
C PHE A 194 6.48 2.46 4.21
N GLY A 195 7.00 3.68 4.07
CA GLY A 195 8.44 3.96 4.10
C GLY A 195 9.07 3.62 5.46
N VAL A 196 8.40 3.95 6.57
CA VAL A 196 8.86 3.52 7.90
C VAL A 196 8.72 2.01 8.09
N LEU A 197 7.61 1.41 7.62
CA LEU A 197 7.39 -0.04 7.69
C LEU A 197 8.51 -0.82 6.99
N PHE A 198 8.80 -0.48 5.73
CA PHE A 198 9.76 -1.21 4.90
C PHE A 198 11.21 -0.84 5.24
N GLY A 199 11.46 0.39 5.71
CA GLY A 199 12.80 0.85 6.12
C GLY A 199 13.34 0.09 7.32
N ALA A 200 12.45 -0.43 8.18
CA ALA A 200 12.84 -1.18 9.36
C ALA A 200 13.77 -2.36 9.06
N GLY A 201 13.58 -3.04 7.91
CA GLY A 201 14.34 -4.23 7.55
C GLY A 201 15.76 -4.00 7.00
N GLU A 202 16.27 -2.76 6.90
CA GLU A 202 17.56 -2.45 6.25
C GLU A 202 18.73 -2.13 7.22
N VAL A 203 18.56 -2.32 8.53
CA VAL A 203 19.62 -1.94 9.49
C VAL A 203 20.88 -2.79 9.29
N GLU A 204 21.99 -2.13 8.90
CA GLU A 204 23.30 -2.77 8.75
C GLU A 204 23.78 -3.41 10.06
N GLN A 205 24.29 -4.65 9.98
CA GLN A 205 24.84 -5.44 11.09
C GLN A 205 26.12 -4.85 11.76
N GLY A 206 26.42 -3.56 11.59
CA GLY A 206 27.68 -2.92 12.03
C GLY A 206 27.57 -1.85 13.11
N GLY A 207 26.36 -1.49 13.56
CA GLY A 207 26.15 -0.48 14.62
C GLY A 207 25.95 -1.08 16.01
N GLU A 208 26.20 -0.30 17.06
CA GLU A 208 25.96 -0.67 18.48
C GLU A 208 24.69 -1.50 18.68
N VAL A 209 24.82 -2.55 19.49
CA VAL A 209 23.83 -3.60 19.77
C VAL A 209 22.43 -3.02 19.94
N ALA A 210 21.64 -3.03 18.86
CA ALA A 210 20.20 -2.94 18.93
C ALA A 210 19.68 -4.32 19.38
N GLU A 211 18.87 -4.36 20.44
CA GLU A 211 18.54 -5.62 21.12
C GLU A 211 17.48 -6.47 20.38
N SER A 212 16.68 -5.90 19.46
CA SER A 212 15.70 -6.63 18.63
C SER A 212 15.27 -5.80 17.40
N VAL A 213 16.11 -5.78 16.37
CA VAL A 213 15.84 -5.09 15.10
C VAL A 213 14.80 -5.85 14.28
N VAL A 214 13.87 -5.12 13.64
CA VAL A 214 12.95 -5.72 12.65
C VAL A 214 13.73 -6.03 11.39
N ASP A 215 13.70 -7.27 10.90
CA ASP A 215 14.25 -7.62 9.58
C ASP A 215 13.14 -7.76 8.52
N SER A 216 13.53 -7.93 7.26
CA SER A 216 12.57 -8.19 6.17
C SER A 216 11.75 -9.47 6.40
N SER A 217 12.29 -10.46 7.12
CA SER A 217 11.60 -11.73 7.37
C SER A 217 10.43 -11.56 8.33
N GLU A 218 10.52 -10.67 9.32
CA GLU A 218 9.40 -10.34 10.20
C GLU A 218 8.23 -9.71 9.43
N ILE A 219 8.50 -8.85 8.44
CA ILE A 219 7.48 -8.28 7.55
C ILE A 219 6.86 -9.36 6.67
N ILE A 220 7.69 -10.18 6.00
CA ILE A 220 7.23 -11.27 5.12
C ILE A 220 6.36 -12.25 5.90
N ASN A 221 6.82 -12.70 7.07
CA ASN A 221 6.08 -13.65 7.91
C ASN A 221 4.75 -13.07 8.43
N THR A 222 4.69 -11.76 8.65
CA THR A 222 3.45 -11.09 9.04
C THR A 222 2.44 -11.08 7.89
N LEU A 223 2.90 -10.83 6.66
CA LEU A 223 2.08 -10.78 5.45
C LEU A 223 1.74 -12.17 4.88
N ALA A 224 2.44 -13.23 5.30
CA ALA A 224 2.33 -14.58 4.75
C ALA A 224 0.96 -15.26 4.92
N GLY A 225 0.11 -14.76 5.82
CA GLY A 225 -1.30 -15.21 5.93
C GLY A 225 -2.17 -14.80 4.73
N GLY A 226 -1.68 -13.83 3.96
CA GLY A 226 -2.36 -13.26 2.81
C GLY A 226 -3.62 -12.48 3.15
N GLY A 227 -4.48 -12.33 2.16
CA GLY A 227 -5.67 -11.49 2.26
C GLY A 227 -5.32 -10.00 2.28
N VAL A 228 -5.93 -9.27 3.22
CA VAL A 228 -5.90 -7.81 3.27
C VAL A 228 -5.11 -7.34 4.48
N SER A 229 -4.29 -6.32 4.27
CA SER A 229 -3.58 -5.63 5.34
C SER A 229 -3.89 -4.14 5.41
N THR A 230 -3.82 -3.61 6.62
CA THR A 230 -3.95 -2.18 6.92
C THR A 230 -2.80 -1.72 7.82
N VAL A 231 -2.48 -0.43 7.79
CA VAL A 231 -1.37 0.14 8.56
C VAL A 231 -1.87 1.28 9.45
N GLY A 232 -1.54 1.17 10.74
CA GLY A 232 -1.67 2.24 11.72
C GLY A 232 -0.36 3.01 11.89
N TYR A 233 -0.46 4.31 12.16
CA TYR A 233 0.72 5.18 12.31
C TYR A 233 0.48 6.30 13.31
N ALA A 234 1.49 6.55 14.13
CA ALA A 234 1.57 7.75 14.97
C ALA A 234 3.03 8.19 15.11
N SER A 235 3.25 9.50 15.22
CA SER A 235 4.58 10.04 15.50
C SER A 235 4.54 11.25 16.42
N GLU A 236 5.69 11.54 17.00
CA GLU A 236 5.93 12.62 17.95
C GLU A 236 7.34 13.18 17.72
N SER A 237 7.50 14.50 17.80
CA SER A 237 8.81 15.14 17.75
C SER A 237 9.57 14.93 19.05
N VAL A 238 10.87 14.68 18.94
CA VAL A 238 11.78 14.55 20.09
C VAL A 238 12.94 15.52 19.94
N GLU A 239 13.46 16.00 21.06
CA GLU A 239 14.64 16.86 21.06
C GLU A 239 15.89 16.03 20.76
N SER A 240 16.72 16.52 19.82
CA SER A 240 18.04 15.97 19.58
C SER A 240 19.02 16.54 20.60
N GLU A 241 19.78 15.71 21.30
CA GLU A 241 20.75 16.14 22.33
C GLU A 241 21.92 17.01 21.80
N GLY A 242 21.90 17.44 20.53
CA GLY A 242 22.91 18.31 19.92
C GLY A 242 22.71 19.82 20.11
N GLY A 243 21.62 20.26 20.75
CA GLY A 243 21.26 21.68 20.89
C GLY A 243 21.42 22.24 22.30
N SER A 244 22.56 22.88 22.57
CA SER A 244 22.84 23.81 23.69
C SER A 244 23.07 23.24 25.11
N GLY A 245 24.32 23.38 25.59
CA GLY A 245 24.60 23.82 26.96
C GLY A 245 24.75 22.80 28.10
N GLY A 246 24.61 21.50 27.86
CA GLY A 246 24.67 20.47 28.93
C GLY A 246 25.97 19.67 29.02
N GLY A 247 27.08 20.14 28.45
CA GLY A 247 28.34 19.40 28.43
C GLY A 247 29.03 19.38 29.80
N LEU A 248 29.36 18.18 30.29
CA LEU A 248 30.27 17.86 31.41
C LEU A 248 29.71 17.95 32.84
N LEU A 249 28.67 18.74 33.13
CA LEU A 249 28.12 18.85 34.49
C LEU A 249 27.08 17.76 34.85
N SER A 250 26.24 17.31 33.90
CA SER A 250 25.22 16.27 34.21
C SER A 250 25.84 14.89 34.49
N ARG A 251 26.99 14.59 33.87
CA ARG A 251 27.76 13.34 34.13
C ARG A 251 28.40 13.29 35.51
N LEU A 252 28.46 14.42 36.24
CA LEU A 252 29.02 14.49 37.59
C LEU A 252 27.94 14.45 38.69
N THR A 253 26.66 14.65 38.34
CA THR A 253 25.54 14.67 39.28
C THR A 253 24.48 13.59 39.03
N GLY A 254 24.56 12.83 37.93
CA GLY A 254 23.59 11.80 37.56
C GLY A 254 23.59 10.62 38.55
N GLY A 255 22.61 10.62 39.45
CA GLY A 255 22.29 9.48 40.30
C GLY A 255 21.47 8.42 39.56
N GLU A 256 21.33 7.24 40.16
CA GLU A 256 20.45 6.15 39.65
C GLU A 256 18.98 6.60 39.47
N GLU A 257 18.53 7.66 40.14
CA GLU A 257 17.16 8.18 40.04
C GLU A 257 16.85 8.85 38.68
N ASP A 258 17.77 9.64 38.12
CA ASP A 258 17.56 10.34 36.83
C ASP A 258 17.47 9.35 35.66
N THR A 259 18.36 8.35 35.65
CA THR A 259 18.41 7.32 34.59
C THR A 259 17.14 6.45 34.59
N ASN A 260 16.57 6.18 35.76
CA ASN A 260 15.31 5.46 35.91
C ASN A 260 14.11 6.28 35.45
N LEU A 261 14.12 7.60 35.67
CA LEU A 261 13.08 8.52 35.20
C LEU A 261 13.02 8.52 33.68
N ASP A 262 14.16 8.69 33.01
CA ASP A 262 14.25 8.75 31.53
C ASP A 262 13.81 7.44 30.86
N THR A 263 14.13 6.31 31.49
CA THR A 263 13.68 4.98 31.02
C THR A 263 12.16 4.83 31.13
N ALA A 264 11.55 5.33 32.21
CA ALA A 264 10.10 5.30 32.40
C ALA A 264 9.39 6.23 31.40
N HIS A 265 9.92 7.43 31.17
CA HIS A 265 9.40 8.38 30.18
C HIS A 265 9.42 7.79 28.76
N THR A 266 10.55 7.20 28.36
CA THR A 266 10.69 6.53 27.06
C THR A 266 9.68 5.39 26.89
N THR A 267 9.51 4.54 27.92
CA THR A 267 8.52 3.46 27.91
C THR A 267 7.09 3.98 27.72
N ASN A 268 6.74 5.06 28.42
CA ASN A 268 5.41 5.66 28.36
C ASN A 268 5.12 6.34 27.01
N ARG A 269 6.13 7.00 26.42
CA ARG A 269 6.04 7.55 25.06
C ARG A 269 5.78 6.46 24.03
N ILE A 270 6.60 5.39 24.03
CA ILE A 270 6.45 4.26 23.11
C ILE A 270 5.03 3.68 23.23
N THR A 271 4.61 3.27 24.43
CA THR A 271 3.26 2.69 24.60
C THR A 271 2.13 3.65 24.23
N SER A 272 2.32 4.97 24.37
CA SER A 272 1.34 5.97 23.93
C SER A 272 1.29 6.08 22.41
N LEU A 273 2.42 6.04 21.72
CA LEU A 273 2.48 6.02 20.26
C LEU A 273 1.86 4.74 19.69
N VAL A 274 2.12 3.58 20.31
CA VAL A 274 1.47 2.31 19.93
C VAL A 274 -0.04 2.42 19.98
N ARG A 275 -0.60 2.94 21.09
CA ARG A 275 -2.05 3.15 21.22
C ARG A 275 -2.59 4.12 20.16
N LYS A 276 -1.88 5.23 19.93
CA LYS A 276 -2.27 6.23 18.90
C LYS A 276 -2.23 5.63 17.50
N ALA A 277 -1.26 4.77 17.19
CA ALA A 277 -1.14 4.13 15.88
C ALA A 277 -2.27 3.10 15.67
N ALA A 278 -2.59 2.30 16.68
CA ALA A 278 -3.62 1.26 16.58
C ALA A 278 -5.05 1.81 16.57
N LEU A 279 -5.32 2.83 17.39
CA LEU A 279 -6.66 3.44 17.54
C LEU A 279 -6.84 4.69 16.67
N GLY A 280 -5.79 5.11 15.98
CA GLY A 280 -5.80 6.24 15.08
C GLY A 280 -6.43 5.90 13.73
N ARG A 281 -6.24 6.80 12.78
CA ARG A 281 -6.68 6.58 11.41
C ARG A 281 -5.76 5.57 10.72
N LEU A 282 -6.31 4.40 10.39
CA LEU A 282 -5.63 3.36 9.62
C LEU A 282 -5.64 3.69 8.11
N THR A 283 -4.76 3.08 7.33
CA THR A 283 -4.78 3.21 5.86
C THR A 283 -6.08 2.67 5.27
N LEU A 284 -6.58 1.56 5.79
CA LEU A 284 -7.93 1.03 5.57
C LEU A 284 -8.65 0.97 6.92
N PRO A 285 -9.68 1.82 7.16
CA PRO A 285 -10.43 1.80 8.41
C PRO A 285 -11.12 0.46 8.67
N CYS A 286 -10.81 -0.17 9.80
CA CYS A 286 -11.45 -1.40 10.24
C CYS A 286 -11.38 -1.55 11.76
N GLU A 287 -12.16 -2.50 12.29
CA GLU A 287 -11.93 -3.03 13.63
C GLU A 287 -10.63 -3.83 13.62
N ILE A 288 -9.80 -3.66 14.66
CA ILE A 288 -8.51 -4.35 14.78
C ILE A 288 -8.64 -5.73 15.46
N GLU A 289 -9.77 -5.97 16.13
CA GLU A 289 -10.10 -7.26 16.72
C GLU A 289 -10.29 -8.32 15.61
N GLY A 290 -9.73 -9.51 15.84
CA GLY A 290 -9.76 -10.60 14.84
C GLY A 290 -8.71 -10.48 13.74
N THR A 291 -7.73 -9.57 13.87
CA THR A 291 -6.55 -9.53 13.00
C THR A 291 -5.75 -10.83 13.14
N GLU A 292 -5.34 -11.44 12.03
CA GLU A 292 -4.59 -12.70 12.05
C GLU A 292 -3.18 -12.53 12.61
N ARG A 293 -2.41 -11.56 12.06
CA ARG A 293 -1.02 -11.27 12.46
C ARG A 293 -0.79 -9.78 12.60
N ALA A 294 0.05 -9.38 13.54
CA ALA A 294 0.46 -7.99 13.69
C ALA A 294 1.98 -7.83 13.79
N LEU A 295 2.49 -6.71 13.28
CA LEU A 295 3.88 -6.30 13.44
C LEU A 295 3.95 -4.86 13.94
N LEU A 296 4.64 -4.66 15.07
CA LEU A 296 4.97 -3.35 15.61
C LEU A 296 6.37 -2.92 15.20
N VAL A 297 6.50 -1.77 14.55
CA VAL A 297 7.78 -1.13 14.25
C VAL A 297 7.87 0.20 15.00
N MET A 298 8.91 0.36 15.83
CA MET A 298 9.23 1.63 16.48
C MET A 298 10.46 2.27 15.83
N ALA A 299 10.28 3.37 15.11
CA ALA A 299 11.36 4.08 14.43
C ALA A 299 11.74 5.38 15.14
N GLY A 300 13.02 5.70 15.23
CA GLY A 300 13.50 6.95 15.84
C GLY A 300 14.92 6.86 16.38
N PRO A 301 15.42 7.89 17.07
CA PRO A 301 16.76 7.87 17.63
C PRO A 301 16.92 6.77 18.69
N PRO A 302 18.04 6.02 18.71
CA PRO A 302 18.27 4.93 19.66
C PRO A 302 18.04 5.30 21.13
N GLU A 303 18.45 6.50 21.53
CA GLU A 303 18.28 7.04 22.89
C GLU A 303 16.81 7.21 23.31
N HIS A 304 15.89 7.25 22.33
CA HIS A 304 14.46 7.41 22.54
C HIS A 304 13.67 6.10 22.35
N LEU A 305 14.36 4.98 22.16
CA LEU A 305 13.79 3.65 21.97
C LEU A 305 14.21 2.72 23.11
N ASN A 306 13.31 1.85 23.56
CA ASN A 306 13.67 0.82 24.54
C ASN A 306 12.84 -0.46 24.39
N ARG A 307 13.47 -1.59 24.72
CA ARG A 307 12.86 -2.92 24.64
C ARG A 307 11.60 -3.05 25.49
N LYS A 308 11.62 -2.49 26.70
CA LYS A 308 10.50 -2.57 27.65
C LYS A 308 9.22 -1.93 27.09
N GLY A 309 9.34 -0.81 26.38
CA GLY A 309 8.23 -0.13 25.72
C GLY A 309 7.67 -0.94 24.56
N ILE A 310 8.56 -1.50 23.72
CA ILE A 310 8.19 -2.34 22.57
C ILE A 310 7.45 -3.60 23.05
N GLU A 311 7.99 -4.32 24.04
CA GLU A 311 7.36 -5.52 24.60
C GLU A 311 5.98 -5.23 25.23
N ARG A 312 5.84 -4.10 25.92
CA ARG A 312 4.52 -3.66 26.43
C ARG A 312 3.56 -3.29 25.31
N GLY A 313 4.07 -2.67 24.25
CA GLY A 313 3.30 -2.36 23.05
C GLY A 313 2.78 -3.63 22.37
N ARG A 314 3.65 -4.62 22.17
CA ARG A 314 3.29 -5.93 21.58
C ARG A 314 2.19 -6.62 22.38
N LYS A 315 2.35 -6.74 23.70
CA LYS A 315 1.33 -7.33 24.58
C LYS A 315 0.00 -6.59 24.51
N TRP A 316 0.04 -5.27 24.48
CA TRP A 316 -1.17 -4.48 24.35
C TRP A 316 -1.85 -4.70 22.99
N ILE A 317 -1.10 -4.78 21.88
CA ILE A 317 -1.64 -5.13 20.56
C ILE A 317 -2.25 -6.53 20.58
N GLU A 318 -1.59 -7.51 21.18
CA GLU A 318 -2.11 -8.88 21.35
C GLU A 318 -3.46 -8.87 22.08
N GLU A 319 -3.57 -8.12 23.18
CA GLU A 319 -4.82 -7.95 23.94
C GLU A 319 -5.94 -7.28 23.14
N GLN A 320 -5.62 -6.29 22.28
CA GLN A 320 -6.64 -5.58 21.49
C GLN A 320 -7.06 -6.33 20.22
N THR A 321 -6.14 -7.06 19.61
CA THR A 321 -6.38 -7.73 18.33
C THR A 321 -6.87 -9.16 18.52
N GLY A 322 -6.52 -9.81 19.63
CA GLY A 322 -6.68 -11.26 19.81
C GLY A 322 -5.76 -12.09 18.90
N SER A 323 -4.80 -11.46 18.20
CA SER A 323 -3.86 -12.13 17.30
C SER A 323 -2.93 -13.05 18.09
N MET A 324 -2.74 -14.28 17.60
CA MET A 324 -1.78 -15.23 18.19
C MET A 324 -0.32 -14.93 17.82
N GLU A 325 -0.09 -14.04 16.84
CA GLU A 325 1.24 -13.73 16.31
C GLU A 325 1.46 -12.22 16.24
N VAL A 326 1.93 -11.64 17.35
CA VAL A 326 2.34 -10.23 17.41
C VAL A 326 3.87 -10.13 17.43
N ARG A 327 4.43 -9.73 16.29
CA ARG A 327 5.86 -9.43 16.11
C ARG A 327 6.15 -7.98 16.47
N GLY A 328 7.41 -7.67 16.73
CA GLY A 328 7.82 -6.28 16.84
C GLY A 328 9.27 -6.05 17.17
N GLY A 329 9.75 -4.87 16.80
CA GLY A 329 11.12 -4.44 17.00
C GLY A 329 11.30 -2.95 16.77
N ASP A 330 12.55 -2.51 16.84
CA ASP A 330 12.93 -1.13 16.56
C ASP A 330 13.56 -0.96 15.17
N TYR A 331 13.51 0.29 14.71
CA TYR A 331 14.25 0.81 13.57
C TYR A 331 15.04 2.05 14.01
N PRO A 332 16.28 1.88 14.48
CA PRO A 332 17.10 2.99 14.97
C PRO A 332 17.56 3.92 13.84
N ILE A 333 17.13 5.19 13.90
CA ILE A 333 17.50 6.25 12.93
C ILE A 333 18.22 7.36 13.69
N ARG A 334 19.55 7.42 13.56
CA ARG A 334 20.37 8.44 14.24
C ARG A 334 20.05 9.85 13.72
N GLY A 335 19.92 10.80 14.65
CA GLY A 335 19.67 12.21 14.31
C GLY A 335 18.23 12.50 13.83
N ALA A 336 17.32 11.53 13.88
CA ALA A 336 15.92 11.77 13.59
C ALA A 336 15.30 12.71 14.64
N GLY A 337 14.58 13.74 14.20
CA GLY A 337 13.85 14.64 15.11
C GLY A 337 12.50 14.09 15.60
N LYS A 338 12.19 12.82 15.34
CA LYS A 338 10.89 12.20 15.63
C LYS A 338 11.04 10.73 16.05
N VAL A 339 10.10 10.29 16.87
CA VAL A 339 9.81 8.87 17.12
C VAL A 339 8.46 8.53 16.49
N ALA A 340 8.41 7.42 15.76
CA ALA A 340 7.22 6.93 15.09
C ALA A 340 6.91 5.49 15.50
N SER A 341 5.63 5.17 15.61
CA SER A 341 5.09 3.83 15.74
C SER A 341 4.32 3.49 14.48
N VAL A 342 4.65 2.35 13.87
CA VAL A 342 3.90 1.75 12.77
C VAL A 342 3.40 0.40 13.19
N ILE A 343 2.13 0.11 12.91
CA ILE A 343 1.52 -1.18 13.20
C ILE A 343 0.94 -1.71 11.90
N LEU A 344 1.53 -2.78 11.39
CA LEU A 344 0.99 -3.56 10.29
C LEU A 344 0.02 -4.60 10.87
N LEU A 345 -1.23 -4.58 10.40
CA LEU A 345 -2.27 -5.54 10.74
C LEU A 345 -2.60 -6.34 9.47
N SER A 346 -2.28 -7.63 9.46
CA SER A 346 -2.47 -8.52 8.31
C SER A 346 -3.58 -9.53 8.58
N GLY A 347 -4.33 -9.86 7.53
CA GLY A 347 -5.50 -10.74 7.62
C GLY A 347 -6.66 -10.07 8.36
N VAL A 348 -6.87 -8.77 8.13
CA VAL A 348 -8.01 -8.06 8.73
C VAL A 348 -9.32 -8.56 8.14
N THR A 349 -10.32 -8.74 8.99
CA THR A 349 -11.65 -9.21 8.60
C THR A 349 -12.71 -8.17 8.97
N ASN A 350 -13.96 -8.43 8.59
CA ASN A 350 -15.10 -7.57 8.93
C ASN A 350 -15.00 -6.10 8.46
N VAL A 351 -14.16 -5.79 7.47
CA VAL A 351 -13.91 -4.41 7.03
C VAL A 351 -15.15 -3.83 6.32
N PRO A 352 -15.78 -2.75 6.84
CA PRO A 352 -17.00 -2.17 6.26
C PRO A 352 -16.83 -1.74 4.80
N ARG A 353 -15.71 -1.05 4.48
CA ARG A 353 -15.41 -0.58 3.13
C ARG A 353 -15.29 -1.73 2.11
N ILE A 354 -14.73 -2.86 2.52
CA ILE A 354 -14.62 -4.04 1.64
C ILE A 354 -15.99 -4.68 1.42
N LYS A 355 -16.84 -4.74 2.45
CA LYS A 355 -18.21 -5.26 2.30
C LYS A 355 -19.03 -4.39 1.34
N GLU A 356 -18.87 -3.07 1.42
CA GLU A 356 -19.50 -2.14 0.49
C GLU A 356 -19.06 -2.42 -0.96
N LEU A 357 -17.75 -2.54 -1.21
CA LEU A 357 -17.23 -2.87 -2.54
C LEU A 357 -17.73 -4.24 -3.02
N GLN A 358 -17.78 -5.24 -2.15
CA GLN A 358 -18.35 -6.55 -2.47
C GLN A 358 -19.82 -6.46 -2.88
N GLN A 359 -20.61 -5.69 -2.15
CA GLN A 359 -22.02 -5.49 -2.46
C GLN A 359 -22.19 -4.79 -3.82
N VAL A 360 -21.41 -3.75 -4.10
CA VAL A 360 -21.42 -3.05 -5.41
C VAL A 360 -21.05 -4.00 -6.55
N ALA A 361 -20.06 -4.89 -6.35
CA ALA A 361 -19.70 -5.89 -7.37
C ALA A 361 -20.84 -6.88 -7.63
N ILE A 362 -21.54 -7.34 -6.59
CA ILE A 362 -22.67 -8.27 -6.71
C ILE A 362 -23.82 -7.60 -7.45
N GLU A 363 -24.24 -6.41 -7.02
CA GLU A 363 -25.34 -5.66 -7.66
C GLU A 363 -25.05 -5.35 -9.13
N ALA A 364 -23.81 -5.01 -9.46
CA ALA A 364 -23.43 -4.77 -10.84
C ALA A 364 -23.44 -6.05 -11.69
N GLN A 365 -23.12 -7.21 -11.11
CA GLN A 365 -23.18 -8.49 -11.80
C GLN A 365 -24.64 -8.88 -12.08
N ASP A 366 -25.50 -8.79 -11.06
CA ASP A 366 -26.93 -9.08 -11.19
C ASP A 366 -27.59 -8.21 -12.26
N ASN A 367 -27.32 -6.90 -12.26
CA ASN A 367 -27.83 -5.98 -13.28
C ASN A 367 -27.35 -6.33 -14.71
N ILE A 368 -26.12 -6.80 -14.87
CA ILE A 368 -25.59 -7.21 -16.19
C ILE A 368 -26.29 -8.47 -16.68
N ASP A 369 -26.55 -9.41 -15.79
CA ASP A 369 -27.21 -10.67 -16.13
C ASP A 369 -28.69 -10.43 -16.47
N GLU A 370 -29.39 -9.54 -15.75
CA GLU A 370 -30.76 -9.09 -16.09
C GLU A 370 -30.82 -8.42 -17.47
N ILE A 371 -29.91 -7.47 -17.76
CA ILE A 371 -29.87 -6.80 -19.08
C ILE A 371 -29.60 -7.80 -20.21
N ARG A 372 -28.78 -8.83 -19.97
CA ARG A 372 -28.52 -9.89 -20.96
C ARG A 372 -29.73 -10.76 -21.20
N GLU A 373 -30.49 -11.10 -20.15
CA GLU A 373 -31.75 -11.84 -20.27
C GLU A 373 -32.79 -11.01 -21.03
N GLU A 374 -32.99 -9.74 -20.68
CA GLU A 374 -33.90 -8.85 -21.41
C GLU A 374 -33.48 -8.69 -22.88
N SER A 375 -32.18 -8.56 -23.16
CA SER A 375 -31.69 -8.46 -24.54
C SER A 375 -31.93 -9.74 -25.33
N ASN A 376 -31.81 -10.91 -24.70
CA ASN A 376 -32.08 -12.20 -25.34
C ASN A 376 -33.59 -12.39 -25.58
N ASP A 377 -34.43 -12.01 -24.63
CA ASP A 377 -35.88 -12.08 -24.75
C ASP A 377 -36.37 -11.11 -25.83
N ASN A 378 -35.85 -9.89 -25.87
CA ASN A 378 -36.15 -8.92 -26.93
C ASN A 378 -35.72 -9.43 -28.31
N LEU A 379 -34.54 -10.08 -28.40
CA LEU A 379 -34.07 -10.69 -29.65
C LEU A 379 -34.96 -11.87 -30.08
N GLN A 380 -35.40 -12.71 -29.14
CA GLN A 380 -36.34 -13.81 -29.43
C GLN A 380 -37.71 -13.28 -29.89
N ASN A 381 -38.23 -12.23 -29.26
CA ASN A 381 -39.49 -11.61 -29.68
C ASN A 381 -39.38 -11.03 -31.10
N LEU A 382 -38.29 -10.35 -31.43
CA LEU A 382 -38.02 -9.86 -32.79
C LEU A 382 -37.95 -10.99 -33.84
N ILE A 383 -37.37 -12.14 -33.49
CA ILE A 383 -37.26 -13.30 -34.39
C ILE A 383 -38.62 -14.00 -34.56
N ASN A 384 -39.41 -14.09 -33.49
CA ASN A 384 -40.69 -14.79 -33.50
C ASN A 384 -41.83 -13.95 -34.10
N ASP A 385 -41.76 -12.62 -34.05
CA ASP A 385 -42.75 -11.72 -34.69
C ASP A 385 -42.66 -11.74 -36.23
N ASP A 386 -41.50 -12.07 -36.81
CA ASP A 386 -41.29 -12.15 -38.27
C ASP A 386 -41.82 -13.48 -38.90
N GLU A 387 -42.18 -14.49 -38.10
CA GLU A 387 -42.77 -15.74 -38.62
C GLU A 387 -44.28 -15.66 -38.89
N ASP A 388 -44.99 -14.66 -38.32
CA ASP A 388 -46.46 -14.56 -38.43
C ASP A 388 -46.97 -13.49 -39.44
N GLU A 389 -46.11 -12.74 -40.13
CA GLU A 389 -46.55 -11.69 -41.09
C GLU A 389 -45.77 -11.61 -42.43
N LEU A 390 -45.24 -12.71 -42.94
CA LEU A 390 -44.90 -12.81 -44.37
C LEU A 390 -46.07 -13.38 -45.17
N GLU A 391 -47.11 -12.57 -45.37
CA GLU A 391 -48.08 -12.82 -46.45
C GLU A 391 -47.32 -12.85 -47.79
N SER A 392 -47.27 -14.03 -48.40
CA SER A 392 -46.74 -14.25 -49.74
C SER A 392 -47.44 -13.33 -50.74
N LEU A 393 -46.78 -12.25 -51.14
CA LEU A 393 -47.19 -11.38 -52.25
C LEU A 393 -46.91 -12.04 -53.60
N PHE A 394 -47.49 -13.23 -53.84
CA PHE A 394 -47.55 -13.85 -55.18
C PHE A 394 -48.79 -14.73 -55.34
#